data_AF-A0AAD6WGI7-F1
#
_entry.id   AF-A0AAD6WGI7-F1
#
_cell.length_a   1.000
_cell.length_b   1.000
_cell.length_c   1.000
_cell.angle_alpha   90.00
_cell.angle_beta   90.00
_cell.angle_gamma   90.00
#
_symmetry.space_group_name_H-M   'P 1'
#
loop_
_entity.id
_entity.type
_entity.pdbx_description
1 polymer ?
#
loop_
_entity_poly.entity_id
_entity_poly.type
_entity_poly.pdbx_seq_one_letter_code
_entity_poly.pdbx_strand_id
1 'polypeptide(L)'
;MAMAAAIVATMPALKHLTRITFTPPFPRKLQKFHSLASLSPTFTQEDPEQQRLEQKQQNQLTNNNNTSRSSSSTSYFPKRGQTLELVCESLAFKGKGVCKVAETGFVVMCDRALPGERFIGRVTRRKGSYAEVTKVETITPHWDLVDAPCEYAPYCGGCKTQNLSYESQLRAKEQQVRELTIHVGKFSDKVPEFCSIMKPIVPCVIQFHYRNKMEFSFGSKKWLPKELLGEKQVGNEKYALGLHAPGFFDKVLNVDKCLLQSEPANMVLSAIQDCWRDSQFGLTPYDVHSHTGFLKHLMLRTGRNAETGLPELMVNFVTSLYKPELLKPLVEKISAIPEVVSIMNNVNTSVGNTSVGEEEYILYGKSTITEILRGLTFQISANSFFQTNTHQACEAEVLYKLIEDCAGLRGDGSQIVLDLFCGTGTIGLTLARRAKHVYGYEVVPQAISDAHRNAKLNRISNATFVQGDLNKIDESFGNNFPKPDIVISDPNRPGMHMKLLKFLIKLKAPRIVYVSCNPATCARDLDYLCHGVKEKNIKGCYKLKSLQPVDMFPHTPHIECICLLELF
;
A
#
# COMPACT_ATOMS: atom_id res chain seq x y z
N MET A 1 -39.64 40.90 -16.63
CA MET A 1 -38.94 42.09 -17.15
C MET A 1 -37.61 41.59 -17.70
N ALA A 2 -37.54 41.32 -19.01
CA ALA A 2 -37.00 42.23 -20.03
C ALA A 2 -35.57 42.66 -19.67
N MET A 3 -34.51 42.45 -20.48
CA MET A 3 -34.45 42.21 -21.92
C MET A 3 -33.00 41.83 -22.29
N ALA A 4 -32.83 40.94 -23.28
CA ALA A 4 -31.88 41.02 -24.41
C ALA A 4 -30.36 41.11 -24.17
N ALA A 5 -29.46 40.68 -25.05
CA ALA A 5 -29.42 39.83 -26.25
C ALA A 5 -28.00 39.97 -26.83
N ALA A 6 -27.48 38.94 -27.48
CA ALA A 6 -26.64 38.95 -28.72
C ALA A 6 -25.86 37.61 -28.82
N ILE A 7 -26.20 36.69 -29.75
CA ILE A 7 -25.79 36.62 -31.19
C ILE A 7 -24.34 36.11 -31.34
N VAL A 8 -23.89 35.16 -32.19
CA VAL A 8 -24.41 34.27 -33.27
C VAL A 8 -23.26 33.26 -33.55
N ALA A 9 -23.52 31.95 -33.55
CA ALA A 9 -23.41 30.98 -34.67
C ALA A 9 -22.03 30.77 -35.34
N THR A 10 -21.63 29.49 -35.53
CA THR A 10 -21.25 28.90 -36.85
C THR A 10 -20.82 27.40 -36.76
N MET A 11 -21.69 26.52 -37.31
CA MET A 11 -21.41 25.32 -38.17
C MET A 11 -20.67 24.05 -37.61
N PRO A 12 -20.69 22.89 -38.31
CA PRO A 12 -21.86 22.02 -38.55
C PRO A 12 -21.56 20.52 -38.28
N ALA A 13 -22.62 19.72 -38.26
CA ALA A 13 -22.56 18.26 -38.25
C ALA A 13 -22.05 17.68 -39.58
N LEU A 14 -21.11 16.73 -39.53
CA LEU A 14 -20.85 15.77 -40.60
C LEU A 14 -20.85 14.34 -40.04
N LYS A 15 -21.90 13.60 -40.41
CA LYS A 15 -21.93 12.13 -40.46
C LYS A 15 -21.16 11.70 -41.71
N HIS A 16 -20.16 10.83 -41.56
CA HIS A 16 -19.78 9.73 -42.47
C HIS A 16 -18.32 9.35 -42.22
N LEU A 17 -18.07 8.07 -41.94
CA LEU A 17 -16.89 7.26 -42.32
C LEU A 17 -17.04 5.90 -41.60
N THR A 18 -17.75 4.97 -42.23
CA THR A 18 -17.19 3.79 -42.94
C THR A 18 -16.49 2.79 -42.01
N ARG A 19 -17.17 1.65 -41.84
CA ARG A 19 -16.62 0.35 -41.44
C ARG A 19 -15.34 0.07 -42.23
N ILE A 20 -14.22 -0.10 -41.53
CA ILE A 20 -13.06 -0.80 -42.05
C ILE A 20 -12.94 -2.10 -41.27
N THR A 21 -13.31 -3.18 -41.94
CA THR A 21 -13.07 -4.57 -41.56
C THR A 21 -11.63 -4.93 -41.91
N PHE A 22 -10.82 -5.34 -40.93
CA PHE A 22 -9.57 -6.05 -41.17
C PHE A 22 -9.64 -7.45 -40.57
N THR A 23 -9.76 -8.43 -41.47
CA THR A 23 -9.50 -9.86 -41.23
C THR A 23 -7.99 -10.13 -41.20
N PRO A 24 -7.47 -10.97 -40.28
CA PRO A 24 -6.09 -11.44 -40.32
C PRO A 24 -5.95 -12.72 -41.20
N PRO A 25 -4.81 -12.97 -41.86
CA PRO A 25 -4.54 -14.26 -42.49
C PRO A 25 -3.96 -15.29 -41.49
N PHE A 26 -4.44 -16.52 -41.64
CA PHE A 26 -4.08 -17.82 -41.01
C PHE A 26 -2.64 -18.33 -41.32
N PRO A 27 -2.17 -19.54 -40.90
CA PRO A 27 -2.75 -20.55 -39.98
C PRO A 27 -1.78 -21.19 -38.93
N ARG A 28 -2.41 -21.94 -38.02
CA ARG A 28 -1.87 -23.01 -37.13
C ARG A 28 -1.19 -24.17 -37.88
N LYS A 29 -0.21 -24.81 -37.23
CA LYS A 29 0.06 -26.26 -37.37
C LYS A 29 -0.21 -26.97 -36.04
N LEU A 30 -1.21 -27.85 -36.07
CA LEU A 30 -1.42 -28.94 -35.09
C LEU A 30 -0.62 -30.17 -35.54
N GLN A 31 -0.02 -30.89 -34.60
CA GLN A 31 0.25 -32.31 -34.75
C GLN A 31 -0.39 -33.08 -33.58
N LYS A 32 -1.25 -34.04 -33.96
CA LYS A 32 -1.85 -35.09 -33.12
C LYS A 32 -0.80 -36.18 -32.88
N PHE A 33 -0.86 -36.88 -31.75
CA PHE A 33 -0.61 -38.32 -31.70
C PHE A 33 -1.50 -39.02 -30.65
N HIS A 34 -2.00 -40.19 -31.05
CA HIS A 34 -2.91 -41.14 -30.38
C HIS A 34 -2.29 -41.72 -29.08
N SER A 35 -3.04 -41.93 -27.99
CA SER A 35 -3.90 -43.10 -27.67
C SER A 35 -3.17 -44.45 -27.73
N LEU A 36 -3.03 -45.15 -26.59
CA LEU A 36 -3.45 -46.55 -26.40
C LEU A 36 -3.31 -46.96 -24.92
N ALA A 37 -4.12 -47.95 -24.55
CA ALA A 37 -4.58 -48.24 -23.19
C ALA A 37 -3.90 -49.47 -22.56
N SER A 38 -4.11 -49.58 -21.23
CA SER A 38 -4.34 -50.79 -20.42
C SER A 38 -3.31 -51.93 -20.40
N LEU A 39 -2.88 -52.33 -19.19
CA LEU A 39 -3.23 -53.61 -18.53
C LEU A 39 -2.38 -53.84 -17.26
N SER A 40 -3.05 -54.13 -16.14
CA SER A 40 -2.53 -54.84 -14.95
C SER A 40 -2.34 -56.35 -15.29
N PRO A 41 -1.60 -57.20 -14.52
CA PRO A 41 -2.01 -57.54 -13.14
C PRO A 41 -0.93 -58.07 -12.13
N THR A 42 -1.34 -58.07 -10.85
CA THR A 42 -1.13 -59.03 -9.73
C THR A 42 0.24 -59.55 -9.21
N PHE A 43 0.30 -59.48 -7.88
CA PHE A 43 1.13 -60.11 -6.82
C PHE A 43 1.60 -61.56 -6.99
N THR A 44 2.80 -61.84 -6.43
CA THR A 44 3.12 -63.01 -5.55
C THR A 44 4.30 -62.66 -4.61
N GLN A 45 4.21 -63.09 -3.34
CA GLN A 45 5.24 -63.00 -2.29
C GLN A 45 6.12 -64.27 -2.24
N GLU A 46 7.35 -64.13 -1.71
CA GLU A 46 8.29 -65.11 -1.05
C GLU A 46 9.74 -64.67 -1.38
N ASP A 47 10.80 -64.66 -0.56
CA ASP A 47 11.17 -65.19 0.76
C ASP A 47 12.43 -64.40 1.29
N PRO A 48 12.61 -64.04 2.59
CA PRO A 48 13.59 -63.02 3.03
C PRO A 48 15.07 -63.44 3.22
N GLU A 49 15.48 -64.66 2.86
CA GLU A 49 16.86 -65.13 3.11
C GLU A 49 17.81 -65.07 1.89
N GLN A 50 17.32 -64.81 0.68
CA GLN A 50 18.18 -64.61 -0.51
C GLN A 50 18.75 -63.18 -0.65
N GLN A 51 18.20 -62.20 0.07
CA GLN A 51 18.62 -60.78 -0.01
C GLN A 51 19.97 -60.46 0.67
N ARG A 52 20.56 -61.39 1.44
CA ARG A 52 21.82 -61.11 2.18
C ARG A 52 23.11 -61.60 1.50
N LEU A 53 23.02 -62.40 0.45
CA LEU A 53 24.20 -62.93 -0.25
C LEU A 53 24.49 -62.23 -1.60
N GLU A 54 23.50 -61.59 -2.22
CA GLU A 54 23.72 -60.81 -3.46
C GLU A 54 24.29 -59.39 -3.21
N GLN A 55 24.11 -58.82 -2.01
CA GLN A 55 24.60 -57.48 -1.67
C GLN A 55 26.12 -57.38 -1.45
N LYS A 56 26.86 -58.51 -1.39
CA LYS A 56 28.33 -58.49 -1.18
C LYS A 56 29.17 -58.68 -2.45
N GLN A 57 28.57 -59.07 -3.58
CA GLN A 57 29.31 -59.21 -4.85
C GLN A 57 29.08 -58.06 -5.85
N GLN A 58 28.11 -57.17 -5.61
CA GLN A 58 27.83 -56.03 -6.49
C GLN A 58 28.65 -54.75 -6.18
N ASN A 59 29.40 -54.73 -5.08
CA ASN A 59 30.21 -53.57 -4.66
C ASN A 59 31.68 -53.59 -5.14
N GLN A 60 32.06 -54.47 -6.07
CA GLN A 60 33.42 -54.51 -6.63
C GLN A 60 33.51 -54.49 -8.16
N LEU A 61 32.39 -54.31 -8.86
CA LEU A 61 32.34 -54.08 -10.32
C LEU A 61 31.85 -52.67 -10.67
N THR A 62 32.11 -51.70 -9.79
CA THR A 62 32.15 -50.28 -10.11
C THR A 62 33.55 -49.93 -10.63
N ASN A 63 33.83 -50.24 -11.89
CA ASN A 63 34.75 -49.46 -12.72
C ASN A 63 34.65 -49.90 -14.18
N ASN A 64 34.45 -48.90 -15.03
CA ASN A 64 34.42 -48.92 -16.49
C ASN A 64 33.09 -49.26 -17.17
N ASN A 65 32.70 -48.29 -18.01
CA ASN A 65 31.66 -48.31 -19.06
C ASN A 65 30.26 -47.89 -18.63
N ASN A 66 29.97 -46.58 -18.72
CA ASN A 66 28.97 -46.09 -19.68
C ASN A 66 28.96 -44.57 -19.77
N THR A 67 29.52 -44.08 -20.90
CA THR A 67 29.26 -42.78 -21.48
C THR A 67 27.84 -42.74 -22.06
N SER A 68 26.90 -42.14 -21.35
CA SER A 68 25.68 -41.59 -21.97
C SER A 68 25.10 -40.45 -21.14
N ARG A 69 25.08 -39.27 -21.76
CA ARG A 69 24.53 -37.98 -21.33
C ARG A 69 23.40 -38.08 -20.29
N SER A 70 23.70 -37.69 -19.04
CA SER A 70 22.70 -37.21 -18.09
C SER A 70 22.90 -35.70 -17.92
N SER A 71 21.99 -34.91 -18.49
CA SER A 71 21.90 -33.48 -18.22
C SER A 71 21.38 -33.30 -16.79
N SER A 72 22.29 -33.23 -15.82
CA SER A 72 21.97 -32.69 -14.51
C SER A 72 21.65 -31.21 -14.70
N SER A 73 20.38 -30.84 -14.55
CA SER A 73 19.97 -29.44 -14.52
C SER A 73 20.49 -28.83 -13.22
N THR A 74 21.74 -28.37 -13.23
CA THR A 74 22.31 -27.56 -12.15
C THR A 74 21.39 -26.36 -11.98
N SER A 75 20.79 -26.19 -10.81
CA SER A 75 19.95 -25.03 -10.54
C SER A 75 20.79 -23.76 -10.75
N TYR A 76 20.43 -22.98 -11.76
CA TYR A 76 21.15 -21.75 -12.05
C TYR A 76 20.98 -20.77 -10.91
N PHE A 77 22.10 -20.33 -10.36
CA PHE A 77 22.14 -19.30 -9.34
C PHE A 77 23.11 -18.19 -9.76
N PRO A 78 22.65 -16.94 -9.91
CA PRO A 78 23.51 -15.85 -10.32
C PRO A 78 24.57 -15.55 -9.25
N LYS A 79 25.82 -15.31 -9.69
CA LYS A 79 26.93 -14.96 -8.80
C LYS A 79 26.84 -13.49 -8.39
N ARG A 80 27.24 -13.16 -7.16
CA ARG A 80 27.31 -11.76 -6.70
C ARG A 80 28.31 -10.99 -7.56
N GLY A 81 27.93 -9.79 -8.00
CA GLY A 81 28.74 -8.95 -8.89
C GLY A 81 28.59 -9.27 -10.38
N GLN A 82 27.95 -10.40 -10.74
CA GLN A 82 27.66 -10.73 -12.13
C GLN A 82 26.73 -9.69 -12.76
N THR A 83 27.03 -9.30 -13.99
CA THR A 83 26.18 -8.45 -14.83
C THR A 83 25.33 -9.33 -15.74
N LEU A 84 24.05 -9.00 -15.85
CA LEU A 84 23.06 -9.72 -16.64
C LEU A 84 22.27 -8.70 -17.46
N GLU A 85 22.01 -9.01 -18.72
CA GLU A 85 20.97 -8.32 -19.49
C GLU A 85 19.60 -8.86 -19.05
N LEU A 86 18.70 -7.95 -18.69
CA LEU A 86 17.42 -8.27 -18.09
C LEU A 86 16.31 -7.48 -18.77
N VAL A 87 15.14 -8.12 -18.87
CA VAL A 87 13.88 -7.48 -19.25
C VAL A 87 12.96 -7.54 -18.05
N CYS A 88 12.43 -6.39 -17.65
CA CYS A 88 11.41 -6.33 -16.61
C CYS A 88 10.07 -6.81 -17.18
N GLU A 89 9.45 -7.83 -16.58
CA GLU A 89 8.18 -8.39 -17.05
C GLU A 89 6.99 -7.73 -16.33
N SER A 90 7.11 -7.48 -15.02
CA SER A 90 6.04 -6.93 -14.20
C SER A 90 6.57 -6.21 -12.96
N LEU A 91 5.68 -5.62 -12.15
CA LEU A 91 6.02 -5.03 -10.86
C LEU A 91 5.56 -5.93 -9.72
N ALA A 92 6.42 -6.15 -8.73
CA ALA A 92 6.10 -6.77 -7.45
C ALA A 92 5.79 -5.71 -6.38
N PHE A 93 5.43 -6.19 -5.18
CA PHE A 93 5.18 -5.36 -3.99
C PHE A 93 6.33 -4.36 -3.76
N LYS A 94 5.99 -3.14 -3.35
CA LYS A 94 6.90 -1.97 -3.24
C LYS A 94 7.50 -1.50 -4.57
N GLY A 95 6.92 -1.86 -5.72
CA GLY A 95 7.31 -1.35 -7.03
C GLY A 95 8.66 -1.85 -7.50
N LYS A 96 9.07 -3.05 -7.05
CA LYS A 96 10.28 -3.70 -7.57
C LYS A 96 9.94 -4.37 -8.90
N GLY A 97 10.71 -4.12 -9.94
CA GLY A 97 10.59 -4.82 -11.21
C GLY A 97 10.95 -6.29 -11.05
N VAL A 98 10.10 -7.18 -11.56
CA VAL A 98 10.29 -8.62 -11.62
C VAL A 98 10.85 -8.94 -13.00
N CYS A 99 12.06 -9.47 -13.04
CA CYS A 99 12.72 -9.86 -14.27
C CYS A 99 13.07 -11.34 -14.20
N LYS A 100 13.16 -11.99 -15.36
CA LYS A 100 13.65 -13.36 -15.46
C LYS A 100 14.93 -13.39 -16.28
N VAL A 101 15.87 -14.24 -15.87
CA VAL A 101 17.06 -14.52 -16.69
C VAL A 101 16.64 -15.40 -17.85
N ALA A 102 16.84 -14.93 -19.10
CA ALA A 102 16.27 -15.54 -20.31
C ALA A 102 16.54 -17.05 -20.46
N GLU A 103 17.75 -17.50 -20.10
CA GLU A 103 18.16 -18.90 -20.28
C GLU A 103 17.65 -19.83 -19.17
N THR A 104 17.36 -19.30 -17.98
CA THR A 104 17.19 -20.12 -16.77
C THR A 104 15.87 -19.90 -16.06
N GLY A 105 15.14 -18.85 -16.44
CA GLY A 105 13.90 -18.43 -15.80
C GLY A 105 14.08 -17.95 -14.37
N PHE A 106 15.32 -17.82 -13.87
CA PHE A 106 15.58 -17.44 -12.49
C PHE A 106 15.08 -16.01 -12.23
N VAL A 107 14.29 -15.84 -11.17
CA VAL A 107 13.66 -14.56 -10.84
C VAL A 107 14.66 -13.63 -10.18
N VAL A 108 14.76 -12.41 -10.73
CA VAL A 108 15.54 -11.32 -10.16
C VAL A 108 14.67 -10.08 -9.96
N MET A 109 14.91 -9.37 -8.88
CA MET A 109 14.20 -8.15 -8.53
C MET A 109 15.11 -6.94 -8.70
N CYS A 110 14.64 -5.95 -9.46
CA CYS A 110 15.35 -4.68 -9.63
C CYS A 110 14.51 -3.53 -9.11
N ASP A 111 15.08 -2.69 -8.23
CA ASP A 111 14.41 -1.44 -7.87
C ASP A 111 14.45 -0.48 -9.07
N ARG A 112 13.35 0.25 -9.30
CA ARG A 112 13.21 1.23 -10.40
C ARG A 112 13.40 0.67 -11.82
N ALA A 113 13.16 -0.63 -12.01
CA ALA A 113 12.96 -1.21 -13.34
C ALA A 113 11.47 -1.17 -13.68
N LEU A 114 11.13 -0.66 -14.86
CA LEU A 114 9.75 -0.53 -15.33
C LEU A 114 9.40 -1.70 -16.27
N PRO A 115 8.16 -2.23 -16.27
CA PRO A 115 7.78 -3.35 -17.17
C PRO A 115 8.07 -3.06 -18.64
N GLY A 116 8.69 -3.97 -19.38
CA GLY A 116 9.12 -3.76 -20.76
C GLY A 116 10.47 -3.04 -20.91
N GLU A 117 11.04 -2.47 -19.84
CA GLU A 117 12.40 -1.90 -19.86
C GLU A 117 13.45 -3.01 -20.01
N ARG A 118 14.42 -2.78 -20.91
CA ARG A 118 15.61 -3.61 -21.08
C ARG A 118 16.82 -2.91 -20.48
N PHE A 119 17.56 -3.59 -19.61
CA PHE A 119 18.67 -2.98 -18.87
C PHE A 119 19.74 -3.99 -18.47
N ILE A 120 20.94 -3.50 -18.18
CA ILE A 120 22.02 -4.27 -17.58
C ILE A 120 21.91 -4.16 -16.05
N GLY A 121 21.67 -5.28 -15.39
CA GLY A 121 21.59 -5.38 -13.93
C GLY A 121 22.83 -6.06 -13.34
N ARG A 122 23.36 -5.50 -12.24
CA ARG A 122 24.43 -6.13 -11.45
C ARG A 122 23.85 -6.80 -10.21
N VAL A 123 24.13 -8.08 -10.00
CA VAL A 123 23.66 -8.86 -8.85
C VAL A 123 24.29 -8.36 -7.56
N THR A 124 23.47 -7.83 -6.65
CA THR A 124 23.94 -7.25 -5.39
C THR A 124 23.73 -8.17 -4.19
N ARG A 125 22.55 -8.80 -4.11
CA ARG A 125 22.16 -9.67 -3.00
C ARG A 125 21.49 -10.92 -3.52
N ARG A 126 21.78 -12.05 -2.88
CA ARG A 126 21.11 -13.33 -3.14
C ARG A 126 20.12 -13.61 -2.01
N LYS A 127 18.94 -14.12 -2.37
CA LYS A 127 17.98 -14.72 -1.45
C LYS A 127 17.59 -16.10 -2.00
N GLY A 128 17.02 -16.95 -1.15
CA GLY A 128 16.81 -18.38 -1.48
C GLY A 128 16.14 -18.62 -2.83
N SER A 129 15.01 -17.96 -3.09
CA SER A 129 14.22 -18.15 -4.31
C SER A 129 14.38 -17.05 -5.37
N TYR A 130 15.15 -15.99 -5.09
CA TYR A 130 15.32 -14.86 -6.01
C TYR A 130 16.60 -14.07 -5.69
N ALA A 131 17.10 -13.27 -6.63
CA ALA A 131 18.20 -12.34 -6.39
C ALA A 131 17.75 -10.88 -6.52
N GLU A 132 18.48 -9.97 -5.90
CA GLU A 132 18.31 -8.53 -6.09
C GLU A 132 19.45 -8.01 -6.97
N VAL A 133 19.09 -7.16 -7.94
CA VAL A 133 20.03 -6.52 -8.85
C VAL A 133 19.90 -5.00 -8.74
N THR A 134 20.99 -4.30 -9.04
CA THR A 134 20.99 -2.85 -9.23
C THR A 134 21.14 -2.56 -10.72
N LYS A 135 20.25 -1.71 -11.25
CA LYS A 135 20.33 -1.23 -12.63
C LYS A 135 21.63 -0.44 -12.82
N VAL A 136 22.44 -0.84 -13.77
CA VAL A 136 23.70 -0.19 -14.15
C VAL A 136 23.47 0.73 -15.34
N GLU A 137 22.78 0.23 -16.35
CA GLU A 137 22.57 0.92 -17.62
C GLU A 137 21.23 0.49 -18.22
N THR A 138 20.46 1.44 -18.74
CA THR A 138 19.24 1.15 -19.49
C THR A 138 19.58 1.03 -20.98
N ILE A 139 19.27 -0.14 -21.58
CA ILE A 139 19.49 -0.42 -23.00
C ILE A 139 18.32 0.12 -23.82
N THR A 140 17.09 -0.16 -23.36
CA THR A 140 15.86 0.32 -23.99
C THR A 140 14.90 0.76 -22.90
N PRO A 141 14.53 2.05 -22.84
CA PRO A 141 13.57 2.54 -21.86
C PRO A 141 12.17 1.96 -22.12
N HIS A 142 11.29 2.12 -21.14
CA HIS A 142 9.86 1.88 -21.34
C HIS A 142 9.31 2.80 -22.44
N TRP A 143 8.41 2.31 -23.29
CA TRP A 143 7.84 3.10 -24.40
C TRP A 143 7.02 4.32 -23.92
N ASP A 144 6.30 4.19 -22.80
CA ASP A 144 5.59 5.27 -22.10
C ASP A 144 6.41 5.99 -21.00
N LEU A 145 7.74 6.07 -21.14
CA LEU A 145 8.58 6.84 -20.22
C LEU A 145 8.26 8.34 -20.31
N VAL A 146 8.21 9.03 -19.18
CA VAL A 146 8.00 10.48 -19.10
C VAL A 146 9.05 11.12 -18.17
N ASP A 147 9.27 12.42 -18.32
CA ASP A 147 10.11 13.17 -17.39
C ASP A 147 9.41 13.31 -16.04
N ALA A 148 10.12 12.96 -14.96
CA ALA A 148 9.60 13.09 -13.62
C ALA A 148 9.67 14.57 -13.18
N PRO A 149 8.56 15.19 -12.74
CA PRO A 149 8.56 16.61 -12.37
C PRO A 149 9.27 16.88 -11.03
N CYS A 150 9.45 15.86 -10.18
CA CYS A 150 10.18 15.98 -8.92
C CYS A 150 11.66 15.70 -9.12
N GLU A 151 12.52 16.65 -8.76
CA GLU A 151 13.98 16.49 -8.77
C GLU A 151 14.47 15.29 -7.93
N TYR A 152 13.74 14.95 -6.88
CA TYR A 152 14.07 13.84 -5.99
C TYR A 152 13.58 12.49 -6.51
N ALA A 153 12.84 12.42 -7.62
CA ALA A 153 12.25 11.18 -8.14
C ALA A 153 13.26 10.02 -8.30
N PRO A 154 14.52 10.23 -8.73
CA PRO A 154 15.52 9.15 -8.84
C PRO A 154 15.96 8.54 -7.50
N TYR A 155 15.77 9.25 -6.38
CA TYR A 155 16.32 8.88 -5.08
C TYR A 155 15.25 8.64 -4.01
N CYS A 156 14.15 9.38 -4.07
CA CYS A 156 13.05 9.33 -3.12
C CYS A 156 12.43 7.93 -3.04
N GLY A 157 12.29 7.40 -1.82
CA GLY A 157 11.68 6.09 -1.59
C GLY A 157 10.15 6.06 -1.69
N GLY A 158 9.50 7.22 -1.68
CA GLY A 158 8.04 7.33 -1.76
C GLY A 158 7.52 7.18 -3.19
N CYS A 159 8.02 8.02 -4.10
CA CYS A 159 7.61 8.05 -5.50
C CYS A 159 8.55 7.21 -6.36
N LYS A 160 8.06 6.10 -6.90
CA LYS A 160 8.88 5.14 -7.67
C LYS A 160 8.60 5.12 -9.16
N THR A 161 7.47 5.67 -9.58
CA THR A 161 6.98 5.58 -10.95
C THR A 161 6.59 6.95 -11.52
N GLN A 162 7.14 8.05 -11.00
CA GLN A 162 6.90 9.39 -11.58
C GLN A 162 7.42 9.52 -13.01
N ASN A 163 8.43 8.73 -13.38
CA ASN A 163 8.99 8.67 -14.72
C ASN A 163 8.22 7.74 -15.68
N LEU A 164 7.03 7.27 -15.28
CA LEU A 164 6.16 6.42 -16.09
C LEU A 164 4.83 7.14 -16.31
N SER A 165 4.30 7.15 -17.54
CA SER A 165 3.00 7.78 -17.82
C SER A 165 1.90 7.24 -16.88
N TYR A 166 0.96 8.10 -16.48
CA TYR A 166 -0.03 7.72 -15.48
C TYR A 166 -0.87 6.51 -15.90
N GLU A 167 -1.30 6.46 -17.16
CA GLU A 167 -2.02 5.31 -17.72
C GLU A 167 -1.24 4.00 -17.62
N SER A 168 0.08 4.06 -17.77
CA SER A 168 0.96 2.89 -17.64
C SER A 168 1.15 2.49 -16.18
N GLN A 169 1.16 3.45 -15.25
CA GLN A 169 1.13 3.15 -13.82
C GLN A 169 -0.14 2.38 -13.46
N LEU A 170 -1.31 2.83 -13.95
CA LEU A 170 -2.60 2.17 -13.73
C LEU A 170 -2.61 0.75 -14.29
N ARG A 171 -2.18 0.57 -15.55
CA ARG A 171 -2.07 -0.77 -16.18
C ARG A 171 -1.16 -1.71 -15.36
N ALA A 172 -0.01 -1.22 -14.91
CA ALA A 172 0.91 -2.03 -14.11
C ALA A 172 0.32 -2.42 -12.74
N LYS A 173 -0.40 -1.50 -12.08
CA LYS A 173 -1.11 -1.75 -10.82
C LYS A 173 -2.24 -2.77 -11.00
N GLU A 174 -3.07 -2.59 -12.03
CA GLU A 174 -4.16 -3.51 -12.36
C GLU A 174 -3.63 -4.93 -12.66
N GLN A 175 -2.58 -5.03 -13.48
CA GLN A 175 -1.94 -6.31 -13.79
C GLN A 175 -1.40 -6.99 -12.53
N GLN A 176 -0.76 -6.24 -11.63
CA GLN A 176 -0.27 -6.79 -10.36
C GLN A 176 -1.40 -7.40 -9.52
N VAL A 177 -2.52 -6.70 -9.39
CA VAL A 177 -3.70 -7.20 -8.64
C VAL A 177 -4.27 -8.44 -9.31
N ARG A 178 -4.35 -8.46 -10.64
CA ARG A 178 -4.83 -9.60 -11.42
C ARG A 178 -3.97 -10.84 -11.18
N GLU A 179 -2.66 -10.72 -11.32
CA GLU A 179 -1.71 -11.82 -11.11
C GLU A 179 -1.74 -12.36 -9.68
N LEU A 180 -1.80 -11.47 -8.67
CA LEU A 180 -1.88 -11.88 -7.27
C LEU A 180 -3.18 -12.61 -6.97
N THR A 181 -4.32 -12.11 -7.44
CA THR A 181 -5.61 -12.76 -7.23
C THR A 181 -5.64 -14.15 -7.89
N ILE A 182 -5.06 -14.32 -9.09
CA ILE A 182 -4.99 -15.62 -9.77
C ILE A 182 -4.07 -16.58 -9.03
N HIS A 183 -2.82 -16.18 -8.78
CA HIS A 183 -1.78 -17.09 -8.30
C HIS A 183 -1.78 -17.30 -6.79
N VAL A 184 -2.08 -16.25 -6.01
CA VAL A 184 -2.12 -16.30 -4.54
C VAL A 184 -3.54 -16.54 -4.05
N GLY A 185 -4.52 -15.86 -4.64
CA GLY A 185 -5.94 -16.04 -4.31
C GLY A 185 -6.55 -17.35 -4.84
N LYS A 186 -5.83 -18.06 -5.73
CA LYS A 186 -6.25 -19.30 -6.40
C LYS A 186 -7.54 -19.16 -7.21
N PHE A 187 -7.86 -17.96 -7.67
CA PHE A 187 -8.96 -17.75 -8.61
C PHE A 187 -8.50 -18.11 -10.02
N SER A 188 -9.36 -18.76 -10.81
CA SER A 188 -8.99 -19.16 -12.17
C SER A 188 -9.38 -18.07 -13.19
N ASP A 189 -8.42 -17.69 -14.01
CA ASP A 189 -8.59 -16.80 -15.16
C ASP A 189 -9.39 -17.43 -16.32
N LYS A 190 -9.54 -18.76 -16.30
CA LYS A 190 -10.31 -19.53 -17.28
C LYS A 190 -11.82 -19.49 -17.03
N VAL A 191 -12.25 -18.97 -15.89
CA VAL A 191 -13.67 -18.79 -15.58
C VAL A 191 -14.10 -17.43 -16.12
N PRO A 192 -15.06 -17.36 -17.06
CA PRO A 192 -15.55 -16.08 -17.60
C PRO A 192 -16.04 -15.11 -16.52
N GLU A 193 -16.54 -15.65 -15.40
CA GLU A 193 -16.95 -14.87 -14.22
C GLU A 193 -15.79 -14.04 -13.63
N PHE A 194 -14.53 -14.47 -13.74
CA PHE A 194 -13.41 -13.72 -13.16
C PHE A 194 -13.24 -12.33 -13.79
N CYS A 195 -13.42 -12.22 -15.11
CA CYS A 195 -13.43 -10.93 -15.81
C CYS A 195 -14.61 -10.03 -15.40
N SER A 196 -15.70 -10.61 -14.89
CA SER A 196 -16.82 -9.84 -14.33
C SER A 196 -16.63 -9.50 -12.84
N ILE A 197 -15.83 -10.29 -12.12
CA ILE A 197 -15.51 -10.08 -10.71
C ILE A 197 -14.49 -8.95 -10.56
N MET A 198 -13.38 -9.01 -11.31
CA MET A 198 -12.35 -7.98 -11.25
C MET A 198 -12.70 -6.81 -12.17
N LYS A 199 -12.99 -5.66 -11.57
CA LYS A 199 -13.30 -4.42 -12.28
C LYS A 199 -12.01 -3.63 -12.63
N PRO A 200 -12.03 -2.77 -13.67
CA PRO A 200 -10.87 -1.96 -14.07
C PRO A 200 -10.43 -1.01 -12.96
N ILE A 201 -9.14 -0.73 -12.80
CA ILE A 201 -8.66 0.15 -11.73
C ILE A 201 -9.30 1.55 -11.79
N VAL A 202 -9.75 2.05 -10.63
CA VAL A 202 -10.22 3.43 -10.53
C VAL A 202 -9.02 4.37 -10.54
N PRO A 203 -8.99 5.37 -11.44
CA PRO A 203 -7.91 6.34 -11.52
C PRO A 203 -8.12 7.52 -10.56
N CYS A 204 -7.00 8.08 -10.10
CA CYS A 204 -6.97 9.29 -9.31
C CYS A 204 -6.99 10.51 -10.24
N VAL A 205 -8.00 11.37 -10.07
CA VAL A 205 -8.15 12.59 -10.87
C VAL A 205 -7.03 13.59 -10.57
N ILE A 206 -6.60 13.69 -9.31
CA ILE A 206 -5.53 14.59 -8.88
C ILE A 206 -4.28 13.76 -8.52
N GLN A 207 -3.25 13.88 -9.35
CA GLN A 207 -2.03 13.08 -9.24
C GLN A 207 -0.95 13.71 -8.33
N PHE A 208 -1.07 15.00 -8.01
CA PHE A 208 -0.14 15.77 -7.17
C PHE A 208 -0.89 16.55 -6.09
N HIS A 209 -0.20 17.00 -5.04
CA HIS A 209 -0.77 17.76 -3.92
C HIS A 209 -1.94 17.09 -3.19
N TYR A 210 -2.16 15.79 -3.41
CA TYR A 210 -3.29 15.06 -2.85
C TYR A 210 -3.07 14.62 -1.40
N ARG A 211 -1.80 14.59 -0.95
CA ARG A 211 -1.42 13.95 0.31
C ARG A 211 -1.59 14.92 1.47
N ASN A 212 -2.56 14.62 2.33
CA ASN A 212 -2.91 15.44 3.48
C ASN A 212 -2.05 15.17 4.71
N LYS A 213 -1.16 14.18 4.69
CA LYS A 213 -0.28 13.83 5.81
C LYS A 213 1.10 13.45 5.29
N MET A 214 2.11 14.21 5.68
CA MET A 214 3.51 13.94 5.42
C MET A 214 4.28 13.76 6.72
N GLU A 215 5.22 12.81 6.72
CA GLU A 215 6.13 12.55 7.83
C GLU A 215 7.56 12.69 7.31
N PHE A 216 8.30 13.62 7.91
CA PHE A 216 9.70 13.88 7.62
C PHE A 216 10.53 13.50 8.85
N SER A 217 11.76 13.04 8.62
CA SER A 217 12.72 12.72 9.65
C SER A 217 13.78 13.81 9.73
N PHE A 218 14.15 14.18 10.94
CA PHE A 218 15.36 14.96 11.20
C PHE A 218 16.53 13.98 11.28
N GLY A 219 17.47 14.09 10.36
CA GLY A 219 18.64 13.21 10.28
C GLY A 219 19.93 13.94 10.63
N SER A 220 20.79 13.29 11.42
CA SER A 220 22.17 13.72 11.67
C SER A 220 23.08 13.55 10.44
N LYS A 221 22.67 12.68 9.49
CA LYS A 221 23.41 12.34 8.27
C LYS A 221 22.55 12.57 7.02
N LYS A 222 22.95 13.55 6.22
CA LYS A 222 22.41 13.80 4.88
C LYS A 222 22.82 12.68 3.94
N TRP A 223 21.85 12.15 3.21
CA TRP A 223 22.11 11.24 2.08
C TRP A 223 22.55 12.07 0.87
N LEU A 224 23.61 11.63 0.21
CA LEU A 224 24.10 12.23 -1.03
C LEU A 224 24.11 11.18 -2.16
N PRO A 225 23.78 11.59 -3.40
CA PRO A 225 24.05 10.81 -4.60
C PRO A 225 25.54 10.43 -4.69
N LYS A 226 25.84 9.33 -5.39
CA LYS A 226 27.21 8.79 -5.46
C LYS A 226 28.21 9.77 -6.06
N GLU A 227 27.72 10.60 -6.97
CA GLU A 227 28.43 11.62 -7.70
C GLU A 227 28.93 12.74 -6.76
N LEU A 228 28.21 12.97 -5.66
CA LEU A 228 28.48 14.03 -4.68
C LEU A 228 29.13 13.52 -3.38
N LEU A 229 29.42 12.22 -3.27
CA LEU A 229 30.04 11.62 -2.07
C LEU A 229 31.47 12.13 -1.78
N GLY A 230 32.10 12.84 -2.72
CA GLY A 230 33.42 13.45 -2.55
C GLY A 230 33.42 14.81 -1.84
N GLU A 231 32.25 15.44 -1.67
CA GLU A 231 32.15 16.76 -1.04
C GLU A 231 32.26 16.64 0.49
N LYS A 232 33.25 17.32 1.07
CA LYS A 232 33.41 17.40 2.53
C LYS A 232 32.32 18.29 3.11
N GLN A 233 31.27 17.70 3.66
CA GLN A 233 30.27 18.43 4.46
C GLN A 233 30.85 18.81 5.83
N VAL A 234 30.76 20.10 6.20
CA VAL A 234 31.31 20.64 7.45
C VAL A 234 30.17 21.19 8.32
N GLY A 235 30.25 20.99 9.64
CA GLY A 235 29.25 21.52 10.58
C GLY A 235 27.83 20.98 10.39
N ASN A 236 26.83 21.85 10.55
CA ASN A 236 25.40 21.52 10.47
C ASN A 236 24.90 21.24 9.04
N GLU A 237 25.75 21.38 8.01
CA GLU A 237 25.42 21.00 6.62
C GLU A 237 25.14 19.49 6.46
N LYS A 238 25.58 18.70 7.44
CA LYS A 238 25.29 17.26 7.54
C LYS A 238 23.84 16.98 7.93
N TYR A 239 23.14 17.94 8.51
CA TYR A 239 21.78 17.76 8.98
C TYR A 239 20.78 17.83 7.82
N ALA A 240 19.87 16.88 7.78
CA ALA A 240 18.85 16.78 6.75
C ALA A 240 17.45 16.72 7.37
N LEU A 241 16.51 17.41 6.74
CA LEU A 241 15.09 17.26 7.02
C LEU A 241 14.44 16.74 5.76
N GLY A 242 13.85 15.55 5.84
CA GLY A 242 13.25 14.94 4.66
C GLY A 242 12.91 13.48 4.84
N LEU A 243 13.15 12.66 3.83
CA LEU A 243 12.72 11.26 3.79
C LEU A 243 13.92 10.31 3.85
N HIS A 244 13.74 9.13 4.45
CA HIS A 244 14.79 8.11 4.44
C HIS A 244 15.09 7.64 3.02
N ALA A 245 16.38 7.57 2.69
CA ALA A 245 16.82 7.03 1.41
C ALA A 245 16.56 5.52 1.35
N PRO A 246 16.12 4.96 0.20
CA PRO A 246 15.88 3.53 0.05
C PRO A 246 17.06 2.68 0.52
N GLY A 247 16.80 1.75 1.45
CA GLY A 247 17.82 0.85 2.00
C GLY A 247 18.65 1.41 3.14
N PHE A 248 18.45 2.67 3.54
CA PHE A 248 19.12 3.30 4.67
C PHE A 248 18.09 3.72 5.73
N PHE A 249 18.33 3.35 6.98
CA PHE A 249 17.50 3.78 8.12
C PHE A 249 18.07 5.01 8.83
N ASP A 250 19.35 5.33 8.59
CA ASP A 250 20.08 6.39 9.27
C ASP A 250 20.41 7.59 8.37
N LYS A 251 20.30 7.43 7.04
CA LYS A 251 20.55 8.50 6.06
C LYS A 251 19.24 9.09 5.56
N VAL A 252 19.13 10.41 5.66
CA VAL A 252 17.94 11.18 5.26
C VAL A 252 18.27 11.98 4.00
N LEU A 253 17.45 11.80 2.96
CA LEU A 253 17.42 12.67 1.79
C LEU A 253 16.79 14.00 2.22
N ASN A 254 17.52 15.09 2.05
CA ASN A 254 16.97 16.43 2.29
C ASN A 254 15.89 16.73 1.23
N VAL A 255 14.72 17.18 1.66
CA VAL A 255 13.60 17.46 0.76
C VAL A 255 13.11 18.87 1.01
N ASP A 256 13.34 19.75 0.04
CA ASP A 256 12.94 21.16 0.13
C ASP A 256 11.48 21.34 -0.27
N LYS A 257 11.05 20.62 -1.30
CA LYS A 257 9.66 20.60 -1.76
C LYS A 257 9.19 19.17 -2.05
N CYS A 258 7.97 18.84 -1.63
CA CYS A 258 7.31 17.59 -1.99
C CYS A 258 6.08 17.90 -2.86
N LEU A 259 6.07 17.40 -4.11
CA LEU A 259 4.93 17.60 -5.03
C LEU A 259 3.67 16.83 -4.60
N LEU A 260 3.75 15.93 -3.61
CA LEU A 260 2.57 15.25 -3.09
C LEU A 260 1.85 16.03 -1.99
N GLN A 261 2.52 16.97 -1.32
CA GLN A 261 1.92 17.76 -0.22
C GLN A 261 1.38 19.10 -0.70
N SER A 262 0.49 19.70 0.09
CA SER A 262 -0.07 21.02 -0.22
C SER A 262 1.00 22.13 -0.18
N GLU A 263 0.73 23.24 -0.87
CA GLU A 263 1.67 24.37 -0.86
C GLU A 263 1.86 24.98 0.54
N PRO A 264 0.81 25.17 1.37
CA PRO A 264 1.00 25.61 2.76
C PRO A 264 1.90 24.68 3.58
N ALA A 265 1.82 23.36 3.38
CA ALA A 265 2.72 22.41 4.04
C ALA A 265 4.17 22.55 3.54
N ASN A 266 4.38 22.80 2.24
CA ASN A 266 5.72 23.13 1.71
C ASN A 266 6.28 24.43 2.31
N MET A 267 5.44 25.46 2.51
CA MET A 267 5.87 26.71 3.16
C MET A 267 6.33 26.48 4.59
N VAL A 268 5.58 25.68 5.37
CA VAL A 268 5.98 25.29 6.73
C VAL A 268 7.31 24.53 6.72
N LEU A 269 7.46 23.56 5.80
CA LEU A 269 8.69 22.78 5.68
C LEU A 269 9.90 23.68 5.41
N SER A 270 9.78 24.63 4.47
CA SER A 270 10.82 25.62 4.17
C SER A 270 11.11 26.51 5.38
N ALA A 271 10.08 27.03 6.04
CA ALA A 271 10.23 27.91 7.19
C ALA A 271 10.99 27.23 8.34
N ILE A 272 10.71 25.94 8.58
CA ILE A 272 11.46 25.12 9.53
C ILE A 272 12.89 24.95 9.06
N GLN A 273 13.08 24.58 7.79
CA GLN A 273 14.40 24.32 7.19
C GLN A 273 15.39 25.47 7.33
N ASP A 274 14.91 26.71 7.20
CA ASP A 274 15.75 27.91 7.35
C ASP A 274 16.29 28.10 8.77
N CYS A 275 15.52 27.70 9.78
CA CYS A 275 15.78 28.06 11.17
C CYS A 275 16.38 26.92 11.99
N TRP A 276 15.95 25.68 11.79
CA TRP A 276 16.35 24.57 12.66
C TRP A 276 17.84 24.22 12.58
N ARG A 277 18.53 24.60 11.49
CA ARG A 277 19.97 24.37 11.31
C ARG A 277 20.83 25.46 11.98
N ASP A 278 20.24 26.57 12.39
CA ASP A 278 21.00 27.63 13.04
C ASP A 278 21.44 27.17 14.44
N SER A 279 22.77 27.16 14.63
CA SER A 279 23.44 26.76 15.87
C SER A 279 22.98 27.54 17.10
N GLN A 280 22.46 28.77 16.91
CA GLN A 280 21.97 29.61 18.00
C GLN A 280 20.76 29.01 18.72
N PHE A 281 19.94 28.21 18.02
CA PHE A 281 18.77 27.58 18.62
C PHE A 281 19.08 26.27 19.37
N GLY A 282 20.28 25.70 19.20
CA GLY A 282 20.69 24.47 19.87
C GLY A 282 19.84 23.23 19.51
N LEU A 283 19.10 23.27 18.39
CA LEU A 283 18.26 22.19 17.93
C LEU A 283 19.11 21.09 17.29
N THR A 284 19.11 19.91 17.89
CA THR A 284 19.88 18.76 17.40
C THR A 284 18.94 17.68 16.87
N PRO A 285 19.22 17.11 15.68
CA PRO A 285 18.50 15.93 15.21
C PRO A 285 18.82 14.72 16.10
N TYR A 286 17.84 13.85 16.27
CA TYR A 286 18.01 12.60 16.99
C TYR A 286 18.80 11.60 16.15
N ASP A 287 19.95 11.16 16.67
CA ASP A 287 20.77 10.16 16.02
C ASP A 287 20.31 8.75 16.42
N VAL A 288 19.95 7.95 15.42
CA VAL A 288 19.41 6.59 15.61
C VAL A 288 20.44 5.57 16.10
N HIS A 289 21.74 5.90 16.10
CA HIS A 289 22.81 5.01 16.60
C HIS A 289 23.25 5.39 18.01
N SER A 290 23.46 6.68 18.28
CA SER A 290 23.85 7.13 19.63
C SER A 290 22.66 7.35 20.54
N HIS A 291 21.44 7.39 20.00
CA HIS A 291 20.20 7.68 20.74
C HIS A 291 20.20 9.02 21.47
N THR A 292 20.94 9.99 20.94
CA THR A 292 21.07 11.35 21.46
C THR A 292 20.48 12.36 20.48
N GLY A 293 20.02 13.50 20.99
CA GLY A 293 19.42 14.58 20.21
C GLY A 293 17.96 14.83 20.58
N PHE A 294 17.39 15.89 20.02
CA PHE A 294 16.08 16.42 20.42
C PHE A 294 14.99 16.13 19.39
N LEU A 295 15.20 16.52 18.13
CA LEU A 295 14.20 16.43 17.05
C LEU A 295 14.26 15.06 16.37
N LYS A 296 13.15 14.30 16.40
CA LYS A 296 13.05 13.00 15.70
C LYS A 296 12.35 13.14 14.35
N HIS A 297 11.09 13.60 14.39
CA HIS A 297 10.25 13.69 13.21
C HIS A 297 9.47 14.99 13.16
N LEU A 298 9.08 15.39 11.94
CA LEU A 298 8.13 16.45 11.66
C LEU A 298 6.96 15.83 10.90
N MET A 299 5.76 15.90 11.47
CA MET A 299 4.54 15.47 10.81
C MET A 299 3.70 16.69 10.44
N LEU A 300 3.39 16.84 9.16
CA LEU A 300 2.52 17.89 8.64
C LEU A 300 1.21 17.26 8.22
N ARG A 301 0.08 17.77 8.71
CA ARG A 301 -1.25 17.29 8.35
C ARG A 301 -2.16 18.43 7.93
N THR A 302 -2.77 18.32 6.76
CA THR A 302 -3.74 19.29 6.26
C THR A 302 -5.15 18.73 6.39
N GLY A 303 -6.11 19.62 6.58
CA GLY A 303 -7.54 19.34 6.56
C GLY A 303 -8.30 20.54 6.03
N ARG A 304 -9.60 20.58 6.28
CA ARG A 304 -10.49 21.68 5.90
C ARG A 304 -11.38 22.05 7.08
N ASN A 305 -11.45 23.35 7.33
CA ASN A 305 -12.34 23.89 8.34
C ASN A 305 -13.81 23.56 8.00
N ALA A 306 -14.56 23.08 8.99
CA ALA A 306 -15.95 22.66 8.78
C ALA A 306 -16.91 23.80 8.41
N GLU A 307 -16.62 25.02 8.87
CA GLU A 307 -17.51 26.18 8.72
C GLU A 307 -17.15 26.99 7.49
N THR A 308 -15.86 27.24 7.26
CA THR A 308 -15.37 28.11 6.18
C THR A 308 -14.93 27.34 4.95
N GLY A 309 -14.67 26.03 5.06
CA GLY A 309 -14.09 25.21 3.99
C GLY A 309 -12.63 25.53 3.68
N LEU A 310 -12.02 26.49 4.38
CA LEU A 310 -10.62 26.90 4.18
C LEU A 310 -9.66 25.81 4.67
N PRO A 311 -8.45 25.70 4.08
CA PRO A 311 -7.46 24.73 4.50
C PRO A 311 -7.01 24.98 5.95
N GLU A 312 -6.93 23.90 6.73
CA GLU A 312 -6.32 23.89 8.06
C GLU A 312 -5.02 23.07 8.01
N LEU A 313 -3.97 23.52 8.69
CA LEU A 313 -2.68 22.83 8.79
C LEU A 313 -2.30 22.61 10.24
N MET A 314 -1.97 21.35 10.56
CA MET A 314 -1.37 20.90 11.80
C MET A 314 0.11 20.60 11.57
N VAL A 315 0.93 21.13 12.47
CA VAL A 315 2.37 20.87 12.53
C VAL A 315 2.65 20.12 13.81
N ASN A 316 3.20 18.92 13.72
CA ASN A 316 3.51 18.09 14.88
C ASN A 316 5.00 17.78 14.91
N PHE A 317 5.69 18.28 15.93
CA PHE A 317 7.07 17.92 16.24
C PHE A 317 7.10 16.67 17.09
N VAL A 318 7.88 15.68 16.69
CA VAL A 318 8.16 14.51 17.52
C VAL A 318 9.53 14.68 18.14
N THR A 319 9.59 14.77 19.47
CA THR A 319 10.83 15.02 20.23
C THR A 319 11.16 13.87 21.17
N SER A 320 12.44 13.76 21.55
CA SER A 320 12.90 12.77 22.54
C SER A 320 12.50 13.10 23.98
N LEU A 321 12.23 14.38 24.26
CA LEU A 321 11.90 14.91 25.58
C LEU A 321 11.07 16.19 25.45
N TYR A 322 10.36 16.57 26.52
CA TYR A 322 9.57 17.80 26.54
C TYR A 322 10.43 19.02 26.91
N LYS A 323 10.76 19.86 25.93
CA LYS A 323 11.41 21.17 26.11
C LYS A 323 10.79 22.20 25.14
N PRO A 324 9.62 22.76 25.47
CA PRO A 324 8.90 23.68 24.57
C PRO A 324 9.70 24.95 24.24
N GLU A 325 10.55 25.41 25.17
CA GLU A 325 11.38 26.60 24.99
C GLU A 325 12.30 26.53 23.75
N LEU A 326 12.78 25.34 23.40
CA LEU A 326 13.61 25.15 22.21
C LEU A 326 12.82 25.27 20.90
N LEU A 327 11.51 24.97 20.95
CA LEU A 327 10.63 25.04 19.79
C LEU A 327 9.98 26.41 19.62
N LYS A 328 9.99 27.26 20.65
CA LYS A 328 9.33 28.57 20.64
C LYS A 328 9.67 29.44 19.41
N PRO A 329 10.95 29.57 18.96
CA PRO A 329 11.28 30.36 17.77
C PRO A 329 10.66 29.78 16.48
N LEU A 330 10.60 28.45 16.38
CA LEU A 330 9.94 27.78 15.27
C LEU A 330 8.42 27.98 15.32
N VAL A 331 7.82 27.86 16.50
CA VAL A 331 6.38 28.09 16.72
C VAL A 331 5.99 29.50 16.30
N GLU A 332 6.76 30.52 16.68
CA GLU A 332 6.50 31.93 16.31
C GLU A 332 6.56 32.14 14.79
N LYS A 333 7.57 31.59 14.11
CA LYS A 333 7.70 31.72 12.65
C LYS A 333 6.59 30.97 11.89
N ILE A 334 6.24 29.77 12.35
CA ILE A 334 5.26 28.90 11.67
C ILE A 334 3.83 29.39 11.92
N SER A 335 3.54 29.93 13.10
CA SER A 335 2.21 30.48 13.43
C SER A 335 1.87 31.75 12.66
N ALA A 336 2.85 32.38 12.00
CA ALA A 336 2.60 33.48 11.07
C ALA A 336 1.95 33.03 9.75
N ILE A 337 1.96 31.72 9.44
CA ILE A 337 1.31 31.16 8.24
C ILE A 337 -0.19 31.01 8.54
N PRO A 338 -1.10 31.69 7.80
CA PRO A 338 -2.53 31.76 8.15
C PRO A 338 -3.23 30.40 8.23
N GLU A 339 -2.81 29.43 7.44
CA GLU A 339 -3.39 28.09 7.40
C GLU A 339 -2.99 27.25 8.63
N VAL A 340 -1.95 27.62 9.37
CA VAL A 340 -1.51 26.86 10.56
C VAL A 340 -2.44 27.16 11.73
N VAL A 341 -3.26 26.16 12.08
CA VAL A 341 -4.23 26.27 13.18
C VAL A 341 -3.84 25.46 14.41
N SER A 342 -2.83 24.60 14.28
CA SER A 342 -2.41 23.67 15.34
C SER A 342 -0.90 23.42 15.25
N ILE A 343 -0.19 23.65 16.35
CA ILE A 343 1.20 23.20 16.52
C ILE A 343 1.27 22.31 17.77
N MET A 344 1.69 21.08 17.56
CA MET A 344 1.76 20.00 18.55
C MET A 344 3.20 19.59 18.80
N ASN A 345 3.47 19.11 20.01
CA ASN A 345 4.70 18.44 20.37
C ASN A 345 4.40 17.07 20.98
N ASN A 346 4.75 16.03 20.24
CA ASN A 346 4.60 14.65 20.64
C ASN A 346 5.94 14.13 21.19
N VAL A 347 5.96 13.78 22.48
CA VAL A 347 7.18 13.23 23.10
C VAL A 347 7.21 11.73 22.89
N ASN A 348 8.28 11.25 22.30
CA ASN A 348 8.54 9.83 22.11
C ASN A 348 9.88 9.49 22.77
N THR A 349 9.83 8.83 23.93
CA THR A 349 11.02 8.40 24.65
C THR A 349 11.60 7.08 24.12
N SER A 350 10.83 6.35 23.31
CA SER A 350 11.24 5.06 22.76
C SER A 350 12.43 5.16 21.82
N VAL A 351 13.19 4.07 21.77
CA VAL A 351 14.33 3.86 20.86
C VAL A 351 13.84 3.61 19.42
N GLY A 352 12.56 3.29 19.25
CA GLY A 352 11.95 3.02 17.95
C GLY A 352 11.89 4.27 17.07
N ASN A 353 12.00 4.07 15.75
CA ASN A 353 11.87 5.12 14.74
C ASN A 353 10.39 5.41 14.42
N THR A 354 9.57 5.62 15.47
CA THR A 354 8.14 5.86 15.34
C THR A 354 7.83 7.36 15.38
N SER A 355 7.03 7.83 14.43
CA SER A 355 6.59 9.24 14.36
C SER A 355 5.37 9.54 15.23
N VAL A 356 5.12 8.71 16.24
CA VAL A 356 3.99 8.79 17.18
C VAL A 356 4.55 9.02 18.57
N GLY A 357 4.00 9.98 19.30
CA GLY A 357 4.38 10.27 20.69
C GLY A 357 3.56 9.49 21.69
N GLU A 358 4.15 9.24 22.85
CA GLU A 358 3.49 8.70 24.04
C GLU A 358 2.65 9.79 24.72
N GLU A 359 3.14 11.03 24.71
CA GLU A 359 2.49 12.20 25.29
C GLU A 359 2.33 13.30 24.22
N GLU A 360 1.18 14.00 24.24
CA GLU A 360 0.84 15.07 23.29
C GLU A 360 0.71 16.41 24.02
N TYR A 361 1.45 17.42 23.58
CA TYR A 361 1.40 18.78 24.11
C TYR A 361 1.03 19.78 23.03
N ILE A 362 0.15 20.73 23.37
CA ILE A 362 -0.23 21.82 22.46
C ILE A 362 0.76 22.96 22.65
N LEU A 363 1.41 23.38 21.57
CA LEU A 363 2.29 24.55 21.55
C LEU A 363 1.57 25.80 21.03
N TYR A 364 0.61 25.63 20.12
CA TYR A 364 -0.16 26.73 19.54
C TYR A 364 -1.51 26.25 19.00
N GLY A 365 -2.55 27.08 19.18
CA GLY A 365 -3.86 26.90 18.55
C GLY A 365 -4.65 25.71 19.09
N LYS A 366 -5.22 24.90 18.18
CA LYS A 366 -6.11 23.78 18.49
C LYS A 366 -5.32 22.48 18.73
N SER A 367 -5.89 21.53 19.48
CA SER A 367 -5.35 20.16 19.63
C SER A 367 -5.65 19.24 18.45
N THR A 368 -6.60 19.62 17.59
CA THR A 368 -7.07 18.83 16.45
C THR A 368 -7.30 19.74 15.25
N ILE A 369 -7.22 19.15 14.06
CA ILE A 369 -7.73 19.77 12.82
C ILE A 369 -9.03 19.11 12.42
N THR A 370 -9.74 19.79 11.52
CA THR A 370 -11.00 19.29 10.99
C THR A 370 -10.84 18.84 9.54
N GLU A 371 -11.62 17.86 9.12
CA GLU A 371 -11.78 17.49 7.72
C GLU A 371 -13.24 17.18 7.44
N ILE A 372 -13.69 17.50 6.23
CA ILE A 372 -15.04 17.20 5.76
C ILE A 372 -14.95 16.02 4.81
N LEU A 373 -15.77 15.01 5.06
CA LEU A 373 -15.83 13.82 4.21
C LEU A 373 -17.30 13.41 4.05
N ARG A 374 -17.80 13.42 2.81
CA ARG A 374 -19.20 13.05 2.48
C ARG A 374 -20.26 13.78 3.32
N GLY A 375 -20.02 15.07 3.60
CA GLY A 375 -20.92 15.90 4.41
C GLY A 375 -20.97 15.53 5.90
N LEU A 376 -19.96 14.79 6.38
CA LEU A 376 -19.67 14.59 7.79
C LEU A 376 -18.38 15.32 8.14
N THR A 377 -18.33 15.83 9.36
CA THR A 377 -17.17 16.54 9.89
C THR A 377 -16.38 15.61 10.80
N PHE A 378 -15.08 15.51 10.59
CA PHE A 378 -14.18 14.68 11.40
C PHE A 378 -13.12 15.55 12.05
N GLN A 379 -13.00 15.46 13.37
CA GLN A 379 -11.87 15.97 14.13
C GLN A 379 -10.77 14.93 14.15
N ILE A 380 -9.55 15.37 13.87
CA ILE A 380 -8.39 14.53 13.66
C ILE A 380 -7.27 14.98 14.60
N SER A 381 -6.84 14.09 15.50
CA SER A 381 -5.68 14.31 16.37
C SER A 381 -4.35 13.99 15.68
N ALA A 382 -3.23 14.45 16.26
CA ALA A 382 -1.90 14.27 15.69
C ALA A 382 -1.52 12.78 15.51
N ASN A 383 -1.80 11.95 16.51
CA ASN A 383 -1.46 10.54 16.54
C ASN A 383 -2.51 9.63 15.84
N SER A 384 -3.75 10.09 15.64
CA SER A 384 -4.78 9.29 14.98
C SER A 384 -4.44 8.98 13.51
N PHE A 385 -4.85 7.80 13.04
CA PHE A 385 -4.85 7.48 11.63
C PHE A 385 -6.04 8.12 10.93
N PHE A 386 -5.79 8.74 9.79
CA PHE A 386 -6.81 9.22 8.87
C PHE A 386 -6.34 8.94 7.44
N GLN A 387 -7.27 8.75 6.52
CA GLN A 387 -6.92 8.49 5.12
C GLN A 387 -6.08 9.63 4.57
N THR A 388 -4.96 9.30 3.91
CA THR A 388 -3.96 10.31 3.56
C THR A 388 -4.26 11.10 2.29
N ASN A 389 -5.34 10.75 1.60
CA ASN A 389 -5.82 11.42 0.38
C ASN A 389 -7.33 11.72 0.51
N THR A 390 -7.69 12.93 0.95
CA THR A 390 -9.08 13.30 1.35
C THR A 390 -9.72 14.38 0.50
N HIS A 391 -9.03 14.90 -0.52
CA HIS A 391 -9.57 15.98 -1.34
C HIS A 391 -10.92 15.60 -1.97
N GLN A 392 -11.83 16.57 -2.06
CA GLN A 392 -13.20 16.43 -2.62
C GLN A 392 -13.25 15.89 -4.06
N ALA A 393 -12.15 16.02 -4.80
CA ALA A 393 -11.99 15.48 -6.15
C ALA A 393 -11.13 14.19 -6.20
N CYS A 394 -10.80 13.62 -5.04
CA CYS A 394 -9.99 12.43 -4.86
C CYS A 394 -10.77 11.26 -4.25
N GLU A 395 -10.15 10.10 -4.44
CA GLU A 395 -10.73 8.78 -4.28
C GLU A 395 -11.10 8.36 -2.86
N ALA A 396 -10.84 9.08 -1.76
CA ALA A 396 -11.46 8.69 -0.49
C ALA A 396 -12.99 8.75 -0.58
N GLU A 397 -13.56 9.77 -1.21
CA GLU A 397 -15.01 9.80 -1.46
C GLU A 397 -15.45 8.68 -2.40
N VAL A 398 -14.62 8.34 -3.41
CA VAL A 398 -14.90 7.23 -4.34
C VAL A 398 -14.79 5.89 -3.65
N LEU A 399 -13.77 5.66 -2.82
CA LEU A 399 -13.51 4.47 -2.02
C LEU A 399 -14.66 4.27 -1.04
N TYR A 400 -15.05 5.30 -0.28
CA TYR A 400 -16.19 5.22 0.63
C TYR A 400 -17.52 5.08 -0.11
N LYS A 401 -17.67 5.66 -1.29
CA LYS A 401 -18.83 5.43 -2.16
C LYS A 401 -18.86 3.97 -2.63
N LEU A 402 -17.74 3.43 -3.08
CA LEU A 402 -17.62 2.03 -3.49
C LEU A 402 -17.86 1.09 -2.31
N ILE A 403 -17.40 1.44 -1.10
CA ILE A 403 -17.69 0.69 0.13
C ILE A 403 -19.19 0.72 0.43
N GLU A 404 -19.85 1.87 0.33
CA GLU A 404 -21.30 1.99 0.51
C GLU A 404 -22.08 1.19 -0.55
N ASP A 405 -21.67 1.30 -1.81
CA ASP A 405 -22.27 0.57 -2.94
C ASP A 405 -22.08 -0.95 -2.77
N CYS A 406 -20.90 -1.39 -2.31
CA CYS A 406 -20.62 -2.79 -2.00
C CYS A 406 -21.38 -3.27 -0.76
N ALA A 407 -21.49 -2.45 0.28
CA ALA A 407 -22.26 -2.75 1.48
C ALA A 407 -23.74 -2.95 1.11
N GLY A 408 -24.26 -2.17 0.16
CA GLY A 408 -25.59 -2.34 -0.42
C GLY A 408 -26.68 -2.30 0.65
N LEU A 409 -26.57 -1.33 1.58
CA LEU A 409 -27.54 -1.11 2.64
C LEU A 409 -28.92 -0.82 2.02
N ARG A 410 -29.95 -1.48 2.54
CA ARG A 410 -31.36 -1.32 2.08
C ARG A 410 -31.89 0.09 2.32
N GLY A 411 -31.30 0.81 3.26
CA GLY A 411 -31.71 2.18 3.61
C GLY A 411 -32.99 2.25 4.46
N ASP A 412 -33.55 1.10 4.86
CA ASP A 412 -34.68 0.96 5.77
C ASP A 412 -34.27 1.03 7.26
N GLY A 413 -32.97 1.18 7.55
CA GLY A 413 -32.45 1.22 8.90
C GLY A 413 -32.60 -0.10 9.66
N SER A 414 -32.74 -1.24 8.97
CA SER A 414 -32.91 -2.54 9.63
C SER A 414 -31.59 -3.28 9.89
N GLN A 415 -30.53 -2.93 9.16
CA GLN A 415 -29.30 -3.72 9.10
C GLN A 415 -28.24 -3.26 10.10
N ILE A 416 -27.50 -4.22 10.67
CA ILE A 416 -26.41 -3.97 11.60
C ILE A 416 -25.07 -4.08 10.87
N VAL A 417 -24.22 -3.06 11.06
CA VAL A 417 -22.87 -3.01 10.46
C VAL A 417 -21.82 -3.22 11.55
N LEU A 418 -20.88 -4.12 11.28
CA LEU A 418 -19.68 -4.31 12.09
C LEU A 418 -18.46 -3.75 11.34
N ASP A 419 -17.89 -2.66 11.83
CA ASP A 419 -16.73 -1.97 11.28
C ASP A 419 -15.46 -2.38 12.05
N LEU A 420 -14.65 -3.25 11.46
CA LEU A 420 -13.41 -3.76 12.04
C LEU A 420 -12.23 -2.91 11.57
N PHE A 421 -11.35 -2.53 12.50
CA PHE A 421 -10.27 -1.57 12.28
C PHE A 421 -10.82 -0.17 11.95
N CYS A 422 -11.83 0.26 12.71
CA CYS A 422 -12.63 1.43 12.35
C CYS A 422 -11.86 2.77 12.45
N GLY A 423 -10.67 2.80 13.05
CA GLY A 423 -9.91 4.03 13.26
C GLY A 423 -10.73 5.11 13.96
N THR A 424 -10.80 6.30 13.38
CA THR A 424 -11.62 7.43 13.88
C THR A 424 -13.10 7.34 13.48
N GLY A 425 -13.56 6.16 13.05
CA GLY A 425 -14.94 5.88 12.67
C GLY A 425 -15.35 6.39 11.28
N THR A 426 -14.41 6.61 10.36
CA THR A 426 -14.71 7.22 9.04
C THR A 426 -15.71 6.40 8.25
N ILE A 427 -15.48 5.10 8.09
CA ILE A 427 -16.36 4.21 7.34
C ILE A 427 -17.69 4.04 8.08
N GLY A 428 -17.65 3.55 9.32
CA GLY A 428 -18.84 3.31 10.12
C GLY A 428 -19.78 4.53 10.22
N LEU A 429 -19.27 5.73 10.49
CA LEU A 429 -20.10 6.92 10.62
C LEU A 429 -20.73 7.35 9.29
N THR A 430 -20.07 7.15 8.14
CA THR A 430 -20.68 7.43 6.84
C THR A 430 -21.89 6.53 6.55
N LEU A 431 -21.86 5.29 7.05
CA LEU A 431 -22.93 4.31 6.87
C LEU A 431 -24.01 4.37 7.95
N ALA A 432 -23.71 4.97 9.11
CA ALA A 432 -24.59 5.02 10.26
C ALA A 432 -25.96 5.65 9.94
N ARG A 433 -26.03 6.62 9.01
CA ARG A 433 -27.30 7.23 8.60
C ARG A 433 -28.30 6.25 7.95
N ARG A 434 -27.82 5.13 7.38
CA ARG A 434 -28.63 4.13 6.67
C ARG A 434 -28.71 2.77 7.39
N ALA A 435 -27.93 2.60 8.45
CA ALA A 435 -27.88 1.38 9.24
C ALA A 435 -28.76 1.50 10.49
N LYS A 436 -29.19 0.36 11.03
CA LYS A 436 -29.82 0.28 12.34
C LYS A 436 -28.86 0.72 13.43
N HIS A 437 -27.67 0.11 13.42
CA HIS A 437 -26.60 0.36 14.38
C HIS A 437 -25.26 -0.01 13.77
N VAL A 438 -24.22 0.72 14.15
CA VAL A 438 -22.83 0.48 13.75
C VAL A 438 -22.00 0.12 14.98
N TYR A 439 -21.32 -1.02 14.94
CA TYR A 439 -20.35 -1.43 15.95
C TYR A 439 -18.95 -1.31 15.38
N GLY A 440 -18.11 -0.45 15.95
CA GLY A 440 -16.74 -0.23 15.52
C GLY A 440 -15.72 -0.82 16.49
N TYR A 441 -14.67 -1.47 15.98
CA TYR A 441 -13.55 -1.98 16.78
C TYR A 441 -12.22 -1.38 16.33
N GLU A 442 -11.45 -0.85 17.28
CA GLU A 442 -10.13 -0.26 17.04
C GLU A 442 -9.21 -0.53 18.24
N VAL A 443 -7.91 -0.73 17.98
CA VAL A 443 -6.91 -1.01 19.02
C VAL A 443 -6.40 0.26 19.68
N VAL A 444 -6.36 1.37 18.94
CA VAL A 444 -5.82 2.66 19.39
C VAL A 444 -6.86 3.45 20.22
N PRO A 445 -6.64 3.72 21.52
CA PRO A 445 -7.59 4.45 22.38
C PRO A 445 -7.92 5.86 21.86
N GLN A 446 -6.93 6.58 21.35
CA GLN A 446 -7.10 7.93 20.81
C GLN A 446 -8.04 7.92 19.60
N ALA A 447 -7.94 6.92 18.74
CA ALA A 447 -8.81 6.78 17.58
C ALA A 447 -10.27 6.50 17.98
N ILE A 448 -10.49 5.69 19.04
CA ILE A 448 -11.83 5.48 19.64
C ILE A 448 -12.38 6.78 20.25
N SER A 449 -11.56 7.54 20.97
CA SER A 449 -11.95 8.84 21.52
C SER A 449 -12.36 9.80 20.40
N ASP A 450 -11.56 9.88 19.33
CA ASP A 450 -11.86 10.65 18.14
C ASP A 450 -13.15 10.17 17.47
N ALA A 451 -13.38 8.86 17.36
CA ALA A 451 -14.61 8.28 16.81
C ALA A 451 -15.87 8.67 17.61
N HIS A 452 -15.80 8.66 18.95
CA HIS A 452 -16.90 9.13 19.81
C HIS A 452 -17.15 10.64 19.64
N ARG A 453 -16.09 11.45 19.57
CA ARG A 453 -16.23 12.90 19.31
C ARG A 453 -16.87 13.14 17.94
N ASN A 454 -16.43 12.42 16.91
CA ASN A 454 -16.97 12.50 15.55
C ASN A 454 -18.44 12.07 15.48
N ALA A 455 -18.83 11.00 16.18
CA ALA A 455 -20.23 10.59 16.28
C ALA A 455 -21.10 11.70 16.90
N LYS A 456 -20.66 12.28 18.02
CA LYS A 456 -21.35 13.36 18.70
C LYS A 456 -21.44 14.63 17.84
N LEU A 457 -20.34 15.00 17.17
CA LEU A 457 -20.26 16.16 16.28
C LEU A 457 -21.25 16.06 15.13
N ASN A 458 -21.40 14.86 14.55
CA ASN A 458 -22.32 14.60 13.45
C ASN A 458 -23.74 14.22 13.91
N ARG A 459 -24.02 14.28 15.22
CA ARG A 459 -25.32 13.91 15.82
C ARG A 459 -25.75 12.46 15.49
N ILE A 460 -24.79 11.54 15.43
CA ILE A 460 -25.01 10.12 15.19
C ILE A 460 -25.05 9.41 16.54
N SER A 461 -26.21 8.87 16.92
CA SER A 461 -26.43 8.15 18.19
C SER A 461 -26.42 6.63 18.05
N ASN A 462 -26.54 6.10 16.83
CA ASN A 462 -26.61 4.67 16.53
C ASN A 462 -25.23 4.06 16.18
N ALA A 463 -24.16 4.55 16.82
CA ALA A 463 -22.82 4.03 16.65
C ALA A 463 -22.17 3.74 18.01
N THR A 464 -21.59 2.56 18.18
CA THR A 464 -20.86 2.15 19.37
C THR A 464 -19.45 1.74 18.99
N PHE A 465 -18.45 2.41 19.57
CA PHE A 465 -17.05 2.11 19.35
C PHE A 465 -16.48 1.39 20.57
N VAL A 466 -15.72 0.33 20.33
CA VAL A 466 -15.15 -0.53 21.36
C VAL A 466 -13.66 -0.68 21.13
N GLN A 467 -12.86 -0.41 22.17
CA GLN A 467 -11.44 -0.66 22.12
C GLN A 467 -11.17 -2.17 22.17
N GLY A 468 -10.41 -2.71 21.22
CA GLY A 468 -10.06 -4.12 21.21
C GLY A 468 -8.98 -4.49 20.20
N ASP A 469 -8.10 -5.43 20.57
CA ASP A 469 -7.08 -5.98 19.67
C ASP A 469 -7.64 -7.16 18.87
N LEU A 470 -7.96 -6.91 17.59
CA LEU A 470 -8.50 -7.90 16.67
C LEU A 470 -7.52 -9.05 16.36
N ASN A 471 -6.23 -8.92 16.71
CA ASN A 471 -5.26 -10.01 16.61
C ASN A 471 -5.33 -10.97 17.80
N LYS A 472 -5.87 -10.50 18.93
CA LYS A 472 -5.96 -11.24 20.21
C LYS A 472 -7.39 -11.63 20.58
N ILE A 473 -8.30 -11.68 19.61
CA ILE A 473 -9.67 -12.14 19.85
C ILE A 473 -9.67 -13.55 20.48
N ASP A 474 -10.57 -13.73 21.43
CA ASP A 474 -10.89 -14.97 22.10
C ASP A 474 -12.23 -15.52 21.60
N GLU A 475 -12.74 -16.57 22.24
CA GLU A 475 -14.04 -17.15 21.88
C GLU A 475 -15.24 -16.32 22.35
N SER A 476 -15.01 -15.37 23.28
CA SER A 476 -16.05 -14.48 23.80
C SER A 476 -16.31 -13.28 22.89
N PHE A 477 -15.33 -12.92 22.05
CA PHE A 477 -15.46 -11.89 21.03
C PHE A 477 -16.64 -12.18 20.09
N GLY A 478 -17.62 -11.28 20.07
CA GLY A 478 -18.86 -11.45 19.31
C GLY A 478 -20.11 -11.72 20.16
N ASN A 479 -19.96 -12.18 21.41
CA ASN A 479 -21.13 -12.55 22.23
C ASN A 479 -21.94 -11.35 22.74
N ASN A 480 -21.31 -10.17 22.78
CA ASN A 480 -21.89 -8.96 23.37
C ASN A 480 -22.64 -8.08 22.35
N PHE A 481 -22.69 -8.47 21.08
CA PHE A 481 -23.38 -7.69 20.05
C PHE A 481 -24.26 -8.57 19.16
N PRO A 482 -25.37 -8.01 18.63
CA PRO A 482 -26.26 -8.73 17.73
C PRO A 482 -25.53 -9.15 16.46
N LYS A 483 -25.98 -10.26 15.85
CA LYS A 483 -25.39 -10.77 14.62
C LYS A 483 -25.41 -9.67 13.53
N PRO A 484 -24.26 -9.28 12.95
CA PRO A 484 -24.22 -8.25 11.92
C PRO A 484 -24.66 -8.79 10.56
N ASP A 485 -25.31 -7.95 9.79
CA ASP A 485 -25.70 -8.22 8.40
C ASP A 485 -24.53 -7.96 7.45
N ILE A 486 -23.72 -6.95 7.77
CA ILE A 486 -22.59 -6.49 6.96
C ILE A 486 -21.38 -6.34 7.87
N VAL A 487 -20.25 -6.92 7.45
CA VAL A 487 -18.94 -6.68 8.08
C VAL A 487 -18.09 -5.87 7.14
N ILE A 488 -17.44 -4.85 7.66
CA ILE A 488 -16.41 -4.07 6.96
C ILE A 488 -15.10 -4.34 7.66
N SER A 489 -14.05 -4.57 6.89
CA SER A 489 -12.71 -4.77 7.43
C SER A 489 -11.69 -4.00 6.61
N ASP A 490 -10.94 -3.12 7.27
CA ASP A 490 -9.82 -2.36 6.70
C ASP A 490 -8.52 -2.62 7.51
N PRO A 491 -7.96 -3.84 7.47
CA PRO A 491 -6.79 -4.20 8.23
C PRO A 491 -5.52 -3.49 7.75
N ASN A 492 -4.52 -3.48 8.62
CA ASN A 492 -3.18 -2.99 8.30
C ASN A 492 -2.45 -3.86 7.24
N ARG A 493 -1.25 -3.41 6.81
CA ARG A 493 -0.47 -4.03 5.71
C ARG A 493 -0.22 -5.55 5.80
N PRO A 494 -0.05 -6.17 6.99
CA PRO A 494 0.00 -7.63 7.14
C PRO A 494 -1.28 -8.41 6.76
N GLY A 495 -2.41 -7.72 6.59
CA GLY A 495 -3.73 -8.31 6.37
C GLY A 495 -4.35 -8.84 7.67
N MET A 496 -5.41 -9.64 7.53
CA MET A 496 -6.13 -10.18 8.69
C MET A 496 -5.35 -11.31 9.36
N HIS A 497 -5.30 -11.29 10.69
CA HIS A 497 -4.74 -12.40 11.45
C HIS A 497 -5.64 -13.64 11.34
N MET A 498 -5.04 -14.83 11.41
CA MET A 498 -5.76 -16.11 11.27
C MET A 498 -6.91 -16.28 12.27
N LYS A 499 -6.78 -15.72 13.48
CA LYS A 499 -7.87 -15.72 14.46
C LYS A 499 -9.10 -14.97 13.95
N LEU A 500 -8.90 -13.77 13.39
CA LEU A 500 -9.98 -12.95 12.83
C LEU A 500 -10.66 -13.66 11.65
N LEU A 501 -9.88 -14.25 10.74
CA LEU A 501 -10.43 -15.03 9.63
C LEU A 501 -11.32 -16.18 10.10
N LYS A 502 -10.88 -16.92 11.14
CA LYS A 502 -11.71 -17.97 11.76
C LYS A 502 -13.00 -17.41 12.35
N PHE A 503 -12.92 -16.25 13.01
CA PHE A 503 -14.09 -15.56 13.54
C PHE A 503 -15.07 -15.18 12.44
N LEU A 504 -14.62 -14.57 11.33
CA LEU A 504 -15.49 -14.18 10.20
C LEU A 504 -16.17 -15.39 9.54
N ILE A 505 -15.48 -16.52 9.43
CA ILE A 505 -16.03 -17.78 8.91
C ILE A 505 -17.06 -18.37 9.87
N LYS A 506 -16.85 -18.28 11.19
CA LYS A 506 -17.80 -18.72 12.22
C LYS A 506 -19.03 -17.81 12.29
N LEU A 507 -18.81 -16.49 12.18
CA LEU A 507 -19.83 -15.46 12.23
C LEU A 507 -20.87 -15.63 11.11
N LYS A 508 -20.41 -16.05 9.92
CA LYS A 508 -21.24 -16.23 8.72
C LYS A 508 -22.17 -15.02 8.51
N ALA A 509 -21.56 -13.84 8.48
CA ALA A 509 -22.28 -12.64 8.11
C ALA A 509 -22.70 -12.77 6.64
N PRO A 510 -23.90 -12.34 6.23
CA PRO A 510 -24.33 -12.43 4.84
C PRO A 510 -23.36 -11.76 3.85
N ARG A 511 -22.73 -10.66 4.27
CA ARG A 511 -21.87 -9.83 3.41
C ARG A 511 -20.63 -9.33 4.16
N ILE A 512 -19.49 -9.37 3.48
CA ILE A 512 -18.22 -8.78 3.94
C ILE A 512 -17.69 -7.84 2.86
N VAL A 513 -17.41 -6.60 3.24
CA VAL A 513 -16.64 -5.64 2.44
C VAL A 513 -15.23 -5.58 3.01
N TYR A 514 -14.27 -6.05 2.23
CA TYR A 514 -12.85 -6.07 2.62
C TYR A 514 -12.09 -5.00 1.85
N VAL A 515 -11.54 -4.02 2.56
CA VAL A 515 -10.66 -2.95 2.05
C VAL A 515 -9.22 -3.33 2.38
N SER A 516 -8.30 -3.22 1.42
CA SER A 516 -6.91 -3.62 1.65
C SER A 516 -5.89 -2.77 0.89
N CYS A 517 -4.92 -2.24 1.64
CA CYS A 517 -3.78 -1.49 1.12
C CYS A 517 -2.62 -2.34 0.59
N ASN A 518 -2.78 -3.66 0.60
CA ASN A 518 -1.76 -4.60 0.15
C ASN A 518 -2.40 -5.77 -0.63
N PRO A 519 -2.30 -5.77 -1.97
CA PRO A 519 -2.97 -6.76 -2.80
C PRO A 519 -2.46 -8.20 -2.56
N ALA A 520 -1.23 -8.38 -2.08
CA ALA A 520 -0.68 -9.71 -1.85
C ALA A 520 -1.32 -10.38 -0.61
N THR A 521 -1.49 -9.63 0.48
CA THR A 521 -2.19 -10.13 1.67
C THR A 521 -3.69 -10.19 1.45
N CYS A 522 -4.25 -9.27 0.65
CA CYS A 522 -5.64 -9.33 0.21
C CYS A 522 -5.91 -10.66 -0.50
N ALA A 523 -5.13 -11.01 -1.52
CA ALA A 523 -5.29 -12.26 -2.26
C ALA A 523 -5.17 -13.51 -1.36
N ARG A 524 -4.22 -13.53 -0.42
CA ARG A 524 -4.10 -14.60 0.59
C ARG A 524 -5.36 -14.74 1.43
N ASP A 525 -5.87 -13.63 1.96
CA ASP A 525 -7.03 -13.63 2.84
C ASP A 525 -8.31 -14.02 2.09
N LEU A 526 -8.43 -13.64 0.81
CA LEU A 526 -9.50 -14.10 -0.09
C LEU A 526 -9.45 -15.62 -0.31
N ASP A 527 -8.28 -16.21 -0.53
CA ASP A 527 -8.14 -17.68 -0.62
C ASP A 527 -8.66 -18.34 0.66
N TYR A 528 -8.32 -17.79 1.82
CA TYR A 528 -8.73 -18.35 3.11
C TYR A 528 -10.24 -18.22 3.37
N LEU A 529 -10.87 -17.11 3.00
CA LEU A 529 -12.31 -16.90 3.17
C LEU A 529 -13.14 -17.70 2.15
N CYS A 530 -12.67 -17.81 0.91
CA CYS A 530 -13.38 -18.45 -0.18
C CYS A 530 -13.13 -19.95 -0.28
N HIS A 531 -11.88 -20.38 -0.28
CA HIS A 531 -11.49 -21.79 -0.48
C HIS A 531 -11.16 -22.50 0.84
N GLY A 532 -10.82 -21.77 1.89
CA GLY A 532 -10.46 -22.32 3.19
C GLY A 532 -8.99 -22.72 3.29
N VAL A 533 -8.61 -23.22 4.47
CA VAL A 533 -7.24 -23.65 4.80
C VAL A 533 -7.27 -25.11 5.21
N LYS A 534 -6.96 -26.00 4.27
CA LYS A 534 -6.98 -27.46 4.49
C LYS A 534 -6.13 -27.89 5.69
N GLU A 535 -4.91 -27.36 5.79
CA GLU A 535 -3.97 -27.64 6.87
C GLU A 535 -4.50 -27.28 8.27
N LYS A 536 -5.46 -26.35 8.35
CA LYS A 536 -6.05 -25.88 9.61
C LYS A 536 -7.49 -26.34 9.79
N ASN A 537 -7.97 -27.25 8.92
CA ASN A 537 -9.36 -27.73 8.87
C ASN A 537 -10.39 -26.58 8.81
N ILE A 538 -10.06 -25.50 8.11
CA ILE A 538 -10.95 -24.36 7.90
C ILE A 538 -11.59 -24.52 6.52
N LYS A 539 -12.91 -24.58 6.45
CA LYS A 539 -13.65 -24.55 5.19
C LYS A 539 -14.04 -23.11 4.87
N GLY A 540 -13.75 -22.66 3.65
CA GLY A 540 -14.24 -21.37 3.15
C GLY A 540 -15.78 -21.39 3.03
N CYS A 541 -16.40 -20.24 3.23
CA CYS A 541 -17.86 -20.11 3.21
C CYS A 541 -18.35 -18.86 2.45
N TYR A 542 -17.46 -18.14 1.78
CA TYR A 542 -17.79 -16.94 1.02
C TYR A 542 -17.47 -17.09 -0.48
N LYS A 543 -18.26 -16.44 -1.34
CA LYS A 543 -17.95 -16.23 -2.76
C LYS A 543 -17.49 -14.79 -2.97
N LEU A 544 -16.37 -14.61 -3.67
CA LEU A 544 -15.94 -13.30 -4.15
C LEU A 544 -16.89 -12.85 -5.27
N LYS A 545 -17.58 -11.72 -5.05
CA LYS A 545 -18.56 -11.15 -6.00
C LYS A 545 -17.98 -10.01 -6.81
N SER A 546 -17.15 -9.17 -6.21
CA SER A 546 -16.43 -8.15 -6.95
C SER A 546 -15.09 -7.83 -6.28
N LEU A 547 -14.13 -7.41 -7.09
CA LEU A 547 -12.82 -6.92 -6.68
C LEU A 547 -12.51 -5.68 -7.52
N GLN A 548 -12.25 -4.56 -6.85
CA GLN A 548 -12.05 -3.26 -7.46
C GLN A 548 -10.73 -2.66 -6.94
N PRO A 549 -9.66 -2.61 -7.75
CA PRO A 549 -8.48 -1.84 -7.39
C PRO A 549 -8.76 -0.34 -7.55
N VAL A 550 -8.13 0.46 -6.70
CA VAL A 550 -8.27 1.92 -6.59
C VAL A 550 -6.89 2.53 -6.41
N ASP A 551 -6.56 3.54 -7.21
CA ASP A 551 -5.25 4.20 -7.15
C ASP A 551 -5.19 5.38 -6.18
N MET A 552 -5.26 5.10 -4.88
CA MET A 552 -5.25 6.16 -3.86
C MET A 552 -3.94 6.95 -3.81
N PHE A 553 -2.86 6.40 -4.40
CA PHE A 553 -1.51 6.93 -4.28
C PHE A 553 -0.77 6.91 -5.64
N PRO A 554 -1.11 7.85 -6.54
CA PRO A 554 -0.39 8.08 -7.79
C PRO A 554 1.12 8.17 -7.59
N HIS A 555 1.90 7.69 -8.57
CA HIS A 555 3.37 7.67 -8.56
C HIS A 555 4.04 6.78 -7.50
N THR A 556 3.27 6.19 -6.60
CA THR A 556 3.73 5.22 -5.61
C THR A 556 3.35 3.80 -6.03
N PRO A 557 4.01 2.77 -5.46
CA PRO A 557 3.64 1.37 -5.72
C PRO A 557 2.44 0.88 -4.90
N HIS A 558 1.75 1.76 -4.16
CA HIS A 558 0.61 1.37 -3.34
C HIS A 558 -0.66 1.25 -4.19
N ILE A 559 -1.49 0.28 -3.82
CA ILE A 559 -2.76 -0.04 -4.47
C ILE A 559 -3.75 -0.37 -3.35
N GLU A 560 -4.89 0.29 -3.35
CA GLU A 560 -6.01 -0.10 -2.50
C GLU A 560 -6.93 -1.05 -3.28
N CYS A 561 -7.47 -2.06 -2.60
CA CYS A 561 -8.40 -3.02 -3.18
C CYS A 561 -9.66 -3.07 -2.33
N ILE A 562 -10.83 -2.92 -2.97
CA ILE A 562 -12.13 -3.20 -2.33
C ILE A 562 -12.65 -4.51 -2.87
N CYS A 563 -12.96 -5.45 -1.98
CA CYS A 563 -13.52 -6.75 -2.29
C CYS A 563 -14.89 -6.91 -1.64
N LEU A 564 -15.86 -7.38 -2.42
CA LEU A 564 -17.18 -7.79 -1.93
C LEU A 564 -17.25 -9.31 -1.86
N LEU A 565 -17.50 -9.83 -0.67
CA LEU A 565 -17.71 -11.24 -0.39
C LEU A 565 -19.15 -11.46 0.08
N GLU A 566 -19.79 -12.50 -0.41
CA GLU A 566 -21.12 -12.92 0.02
C GLU A 566 -21.10 -14.35 0.51
N LEU A 567 -21.87 -14.64 1.55
CA LEU A 567 -21.99 -15.99 2.10
C LEU A 567 -22.65 -16.93 1.07
N PHE A 568 -22.20 -18.20 1.04
CA PHE A 568 -22.84 -19.27 0.26
C PHE A 568 -24.25 -19.62 0.72
#